data_AF-A0A0M5KZI8-F1
#
_entry.id   AF-A0A0M5KZI8-F1
#
_cell.length_a   1.000
_cell.length_b   1.000
_cell.length_c   1.000
_cell.angle_alpha   90.00
_cell.angle_beta   90.00
_cell.angle_gamma   90.00
#
_symmetry.space_group_name_H-M   'P 1'
#
loop_
_entity.id
_entity.type
_entity.pdbx_description
1 polymer ?
#
loop_
_entity_poly.entity_id
_entity_poly.type
_entity_poly.pdbx_seq_one_letter_code
_entity_poly.pdbx_strand_id
1 'polypeptide(L)'
;MVVGGAIDWSGHANETARIIEGTTEFVKAVNDVAAWAEKYSSWDETLLIVTADHETGFVNSPSKMDFRPLSKDTSGAIEMEWLSKQHTNQLVPFFVRGAGSRTVFNLANQQDLMRGRYLDNTEFAQLVIQRWWVKR
;
A
#
# COMPACT_ATOMS: atom_id res chain seq x y z
N MET A 1 -4.93 -11.44 8.90
CA MET A 1 -4.90 -10.07 8.35
C MET A 1 -4.19 -9.18 9.35
N VAL A 2 -3.30 -8.30 8.90
CA VAL A 2 -2.57 -7.33 9.73
C VAL A 2 -2.87 -5.94 9.19
N VAL A 3 -3.23 -4.98 10.04
CA VAL A 3 -3.71 -3.64 9.62
C VAL A 3 -3.03 -2.54 10.43
N GLY A 4 -2.42 -1.58 9.73
CA GLY A 4 -1.86 -0.36 10.31
C GLY A 4 -2.88 0.78 10.43
N GLY A 5 -4.04 0.54 11.06
CA GLY A 5 -5.20 1.44 10.98
C GLY A 5 -4.99 2.85 11.55
N ALA A 6 -4.03 3.04 12.46
CA ALA A 6 -3.69 4.36 13.01
C ALA A 6 -3.09 5.32 11.97
N ILE A 7 -2.60 4.80 10.83
CA ILE A 7 -2.10 5.61 9.71
C ILE A 7 -3.23 6.49 9.15
N ASP A 8 -4.42 5.92 8.98
CA ASP A 8 -5.61 6.64 8.51
C ASP A 8 -6.01 7.76 9.50
N TRP A 9 -6.07 7.45 10.79
CA TRP A 9 -6.41 8.43 11.83
C TRP A 9 -5.42 9.60 11.85
N SER A 10 -4.13 9.28 11.68
CA SER A 10 -3.07 10.30 11.58
C SER A 10 -3.24 11.16 10.33
N GLY A 11 -3.70 10.57 9.22
CA GLY A 11 -4.05 11.27 7.98
C GLY A 11 -5.22 12.23 8.16
N HIS A 12 -6.28 11.82 8.86
CA HIS A 12 -7.41 12.71 9.19
C HIS A 12 -7.00 13.89 10.09
N ALA A 13 -6.05 13.65 11.01
CA ALA A 13 -5.56 14.64 11.95
C ALA A 13 -4.43 15.53 11.40
N ASN A 14 -3.90 15.22 10.22
CA ASN A 14 -2.71 15.85 9.61
C ASN A 14 -1.47 15.81 10.54
N GLU A 15 -1.27 14.69 11.22
CA GLU A 15 -0.19 14.51 12.20
C GLU A 15 1.08 13.95 11.52
N THR A 16 1.92 14.84 11.00
CA THR A 16 3.14 14.49 10.23
C THR A 16 4.04 13.46 10.93
N ALA A 17 4.33 13.63 12.23
CA ALA A 17 5.16 12.67 12.95
C ALA A 17 4.49 11.29 13.05
N ARG A 18 3.19 11.25 13.39
CA ARG A 18 2.46 10.00 13.59
C ARG A 18 2.25 9.23 12.30
N ILE A 19 1.99 9.91 11.17
CA ILE A 19 1.84 9.19 9.89
C ILE A 19 3.18 8.56 9.46
N ILE A 20 4.30 9.24 9.70
CA ILE A 20 5.64 8.70 9.41
C ILE A 20 5.94 7.50 10.32
N GLU A 21 5.74 7.64 11.63
CA GLU A 21 5.95 6.58 12.61
C GLU A 21 5.05 5.37 12.33
N GLY A 22 3.74 5.60 12.15
CA GLY A 22 2.77 4.54 11.86
C GLY A 22 3.09 3.78 10.57
N THR A 23 3.46 4.49 9.51
CA THR A 23 3.88 3.86 8.25
C THR A 23 5.19 3.09 8.42
N THR A 24 6.15 3.63 9.18
CA THR A 24 7.43 2.95 9.47
C THR A 24 7.22 1.66 10.26
N GLU A 25 6.37 1.68 11.28
CA GLU A 25 6.02 0.50 12.06
C GLU A 25 5.26 -0.54 11.23
N PHE A 26 4.37 -0.11 10.33
CA PHE A 26 3.70 -1.03 9.42
C PHE A 26 4.69 -1.69 8.43
N VAL A 27 5.67 -0.93 7.92
CA VAL A 27 6.75 -1.48 7.08
C VAL A 27 7.59 -2.50 7.86
N LYS A 28 7.87 -2.27 9.15
CA LYS A 28 8.54 -3.27 10.01
C LYS A 28 7.71 -4.55 10.11
N ALA A 29 6.40 -4.44 10.34
CA ALA A 29 5.51 -5.60 10.39
C ALA A 29 5.51 -6.39 9.06
N VAL A 30 5.54 -5.71 7.91
CA VAL A 30 5.68 -6.36 6.60
C VAL A 30 7.00 -7.12 6.50
N ASN A 31 8.10 -6.52 6.95
CA ASN A 31 9.42 -7.16 6.96
C ASN A 31 9.45 -8.38 7.89
N ASP A 32 8.79 -8.32 9.05
CA ASP A 32 8.70 -9.45 9.97
C ASP A 32 7.93 -10.63 9.34
N VAL A 33 6.83 -10.36 8.61
CA VAL A 33 6.10 -11.40 7.87
C VAL A 33 6.96 -12.00 6.75
N ALA A 34 7.70 -11.16 6.02
CA ALA A 34 8.60 -11.65 4.97
C ALA A 34 9.73 -12.52 5.54
N ALA A 35 10.35 -12.10 6.65
CA ALA A 35 11.38 -12.86 7.35
C ALA A 35 10.83 -14.18 7.92
N TRP A 36 9.59 -14.16 8.43
CA TRP A 36 8.92 -15.38 8.87
C TRP A 36 8.73 -16.36 7.71
N ALA A 37 8.25 -15.89 6.55
CA ALA A 37 8.03 -16.72 5.37
C ALA A 37 9.34 -17.35 4.88
N GLU A 38 10.44 -16.59 4.91
CA GLU A 38 11.77 -17.08 4.53
C GLU A 38 12.36 -18.10 5.53
N LYS A 39 12.03 -17.97 6.82
CA LYS A 39 12.57 -18.84 7.87
C LYS A 39 11.75 -20.11 8.12
N TYR A 40 10.43 -20.01 7.96
CA TYR A 40 9.49 -21.04 8.42
C TYR A 40 8.55 -21.57 7.32
N SER A 41 8.64 -21.04 6.09
CA SER A 41 7.88 -21.51 4.93
C SER A 41 8.71 -21.37 3.64
N SER A 42 8.05 -21.24 2.49
CA SER A 42 8.63 -20.95 1.17
C SER A 42 7.73 -19.98 0.40
N TRP A 43 8.34 -19.14 -0.45
CA TRP A 43 7.60 -18.30 -1.40
C TRP A 43 6.86 -19.09 -2.49
N ASP A 44 7.13 -20.38 -2.62
CA ASP A 44 6.40 -21.27 -3.53
C ASP A 44 5.02 -21.70 -2.99
N GLU A 45 4.81 -21.57 -1.67
CA GLU A 45 3.55 -21.92 -0.98
C GLU A 45 2.94 -20.77 -0.19
N THR A 46 3.69 -19.68 0.02
CA THR A 46 3.23 -18.47 0.72
C THR A 46 2.98 -17.35 -0.28
N LEU A 47 1.84 -16.66 -0.14
CA LEU A 47 1.50 -15.43 -0.84
C LEU A 47 1.39 -14.28 0.18
N LEU A 48 2.18 -13.23 -0.01
CA LEU A 48 2.08 -11.98 0.74
C LEU A 48 1.55 -10.88 -0.17
N ILE A 49 0.49 -10.20 0.27
CA ILE A 49 -0.08 -9.02 -0.38
C ILE A 49 -0.08 -7.88 0.63
N VAL A 50 0.38 -6.70 0.19
CA VAL A 50 0.36 -5.47 0.97
C VAL A 50 -0.27 -4.37 0.12
N THR A 51 -1.31 -3.74 0.63
CA THR A 51 -2.00 -2.64 -0.04
C THR A 51 -2.67 -1.75 1.00
N ALA A 52 -3.33 -0.69 0.56
CA ALA A 52 -4.21 0.14 1.38
C ALA A 52 -5.67 -0.02 0.92
N ASP A 53 -6.60 0.28 1.81
CA ASP A 53 -8.02 0.43 1.48
C ASP A 53 -8.31 1.76 0.80
N HIS A 54 -7.65 2.84 1.22
CA HIS A 54 -7.68 4.17 0.58
C HIS A 54 -6.48 5.05 0.99
N GLU A 55 -6.38 6.23 0.38
CA GLU A 55 -5.48 7.31 0.82
C GLU A 55 -6.26 8.29 1.70
N THR A 56 -5.60 8.86 2.72
CA THR A 56 -6.19 9.81 3.66
C THR A 56 -5.26 11.00 3.93
N GLY A 57 -5.81 12.22 3.83
CA GLY A 57 -5.11 13.47 4.16
C GLY A 57 -4.48 14.19 2.95
N PHE A 58 -4.41 13.52 1.80
CA PHE A 58 -3.81 14.05 0.58
C PHE A 58 -2.38 14.57 0.84
N VAL A 59 -1.51 13.67 1.30
CA VAL A 59 -0.09 13.99 1.52
C VAL A 59 0.59 14.30 0.20
N ASN A 60 1.27 15.44 0.12
CA ASN A 60 1.95 15.90 -1.09
C ASN A 60 3.30 16.58 -0.80
N SER A 61 4.14 16.71 -1.83
CA SER A 61 5.36 17.52 -1.75
C SER A 61 4.99 19.01 -1.73
N PRO A 62 5.63 19.85 -0.90
CA PRO A 62 5.37 21.29 -0.88
C PRO A 62 5.63 21.88 -2.26
N SER A 63 4.73 22.74 -2.73
CA SER A 63 4.85 23.56 -3.96
C SER A 63 4.53 22.92 -5.31
N LYS A 64 4.18 21.63 -5.41
CA LYS A 64 3.81 21.01 -6.70
C LYS A 64 2.73 19.96 -6.57
N MET A 65 1.53 20.21 -7.11
CA MET A 65 0.48 19.21 -7.32
C MET A 65 0.82 18.28 -8.50
N ASP A 66 2.03 17.72 -8.52
CA ASP A 66 2.49 16.84 -9.59
C ASP A 66 2.90 15.44 -9.11
N PHE A 67 2.44 15.05 -7.91
CA PHE A 67 2.59 13.71 -7.35
C PHE A 67 4.03 13.19 -7.36
N ARG A 68 4.98 14.05 -7.00
CA ARG A 68 6.40 13.66 -6.84
C ARG A 68 6.62 12.90 -5.54
N PRO A 69 7.68 12.07 -5.48
CA PRO A 69 8.19 11.56 -4.22
C PRO A 69 8.47 12.69 -3.24
N LEU A 70 8.16 12.48 -1.96
CA LEU A 70 8.50 13.43 -0.89
C LEU A 70 10.02 13.58 -0.78
N SER A 71 10.48 14.81 -0.55
CA SER A 71 11.89 15.14 -0.32
C SER A 71 12.21 15.28 1.16
N LYS A 72 13.51 15.34 1.45
CA LYS A 72 14.01 15.79 2.76
C LYS A 72 14.61 17.17 2.60
N ASP A 73 14.42 18.01 3.61
CA ASP A 73 15.13 19.28 3.71
C ASP A 73 16.59 19.08 4.15
N THR A 74 17.32 20.17 4.31
CA THR A 74 18.74 20.16 4.74
C THR A 74 18.95 19.65 6.16
N SER A 75 17.91 19.63 7.00
CA SER A 75 17.93 19.06 8.34
C SER A 75 17.60 17.56 8.34
N GLY A 76 17.14 17.02 7.20
CA GLY A 76 16.71 15.64 7.05
C GLY A 76 15.23 15.42 7.38
N ALA A 77 14.47 16.47 7.69
CA ALA A 77 13.04 16.40 7.91
C ALA A 77 12.30 16.17 6.59
N ILE A 78 11.21 15.40 6.63
CA ILE A 78 10.39 15.16 5.45
C ILE A 78 9.64 16.45 5.09
N GLU A 79 9.84 16.92 3.87
CA GLU A 79 9.09 18.03 3.30
C GLU A 79 7.75 17.50 2.76
N MET A 80 6.67 17.87 3.42
CA MET A 80 5.31 17.50 3.00
C MET A 80 4.29 18.57 3.37
N GLU A 81 3.22 18.62 2.58
CA GLU A 81 1.99 19.38 2.84
C GLU A 81 0.78 18.44 2.90
N TRP A 82 -0.25 18.88 3.60
CA TRP A 82 -1.54 18.22 3.66
C TRP A 82 -2.56 19.02 2.87
N LEU A 83 -3.18 18.39 1.86
CA LEU A 83 -4.17 19.05 1.01
C LEU A 83 -5.61 18.69 1.37
N SER A 84 -5.81 17.79 2.34
CA SER A 84 -7.12 17.35 2.83
C SER A 84 -7.07 16.98 4.31
N LYS A 85 -8.25 16.71 4.89
CA LYS A 85 -8.44 15.98 6.16
C LYS A 85 -9.36 14.78 5.97
N GLN A 86 -9.61 14.39 4.73
CA GLN A 86 -10.56 13.37 4.32
C GLN A 86 -9.83 12.37 3.43
N HIS A 87 -10.52 11.28 3.10
CA HIS A 87 -10.04 10.34 2.09
C HIS A 87 -9.90 11.04 0.74
N THR A 88 -9.01 10.51 -0.10
CA THR A 88 -8.96 10.86 -1.52
C THR A 88 -9.20 9.64 -2.39
N ASN A 89 -9.47 9.89 -3.68
CA ASN A 89 -9.62 8.85 -4.70
C ASN A 89 -8.29 8.52 -5.39
N GLN A 90 -7.15 8.81 -4.76
CA GLN A 90 -5.85 8.42 -5.33
C GLN A 90 -5.73 6.91 -5.41
N LEU A 91 -5.11 6.43 -6.49
CA LEU A 91 -4.65 5.04 -6.56
C LEU A 91 -3.62 4.77 -5.46
N VAL A 92 -3.82 3.66 -4.77
CA VAL A 92 -2.94 3.17 -3.71
C VAL A 92 -2.00 2.07 -4.25
N PRO A 93 -0.79 1.92 -3.69
CA PRO A 93 0.10 0.83 -4.06
C PRO A 93 -0.48 -0.55 -3.76
N PHE A 94 -0.19 -1.52 -4.62
CA PHE A 94 -0.50 -2.93 -4.43
C PHE A 94 0.77 -3.75 -4.64
N PHE A 95 1.32 -4.28 -3.55
CA PHE A 95 2.52 -5.11 -3.54
C PHE A 95 2.13 -6.58 -3.40
N VAL A 96 2.80 -7.46 -4.13
CA VAL A 96 2.57 -8.91 -4.06
C VAL A 96 3.86 -9.69 -4.23
N ARG A 97 4.05 -10.73 -3.42
CA ARG A 97 5.20 -11.66 -3.48
C ARG A 97 4.75 -13.09 -3.18
N GLY A 98 5.33 -14.05 -3.89
CA GLY A 98 5.17 -15.49 -3.63
C GLY A 98 4.15 -16.20 -4.50
N ALA A 99 3.54 -17.26 -3.97
CA ALA A 99 2.74 -18.24 -4.71
C ALA A 99 1.56 -17.59 -5.44
N GLY A 100 1.48 -17.77 -6.76
CA GLY A 100 0.40 -17.17 -7.57
C GLY A 100 0.52 -15.66 -7.79
N SER A 101 1.61 -15.01 -7.36
CA SER A 101 1.84 -13.56 -7.55
C SER A 101 1.73 -13.13 -9.01
N ARG A 102 2.19 -13.93 -9.98
CA ARG A 102 2.02 -13.65 -11.41
C ARG A 102 0.55 -13.55 -11.83
N THR A 103 -0.31 -14.42 -11.29
CA THR A 103 -1.76 -14.39 -11.53
C THR A 103 -2.37 -13.11 -10.96
N VAL A 104 -1.97 -12.72 -9.75
CA VAL A 104 -2.41 -11.47 -9.11
C VAL A 104 -1.94 -10.25 -9.91
N PHE A 105 -0.67 -10.21 -10.32
CA PHE A 105 -0.14 -9.12 -11.16
C PHE A 105 -0.89 -8.95 -12.48
N ASN A 106 -1.40 -10.05 -13.06
CA ASN A 106 -2.17 -10.00 -14.30
C ASN A 106 -3.59 -9.44 -14.11
N LEU A 107 -4.07 -9.28 -12.88
CA LEU A 107 -5.32 -8.56 -12.61
C LEU A 107 -5.19 -7.06 -12.90
N ALA A 108 -3.97 -6.49 -12.87
CA ALA A 108 -3.73 -5.09 -13.21
C ALA A 108 -3.86 -4.85 -14.73
N ASN A 109 -5.11 -4.85 -15.19
CA ASN A 109 -5.51 -4.77 -16.60
C ASN A 109 -6.07 -3.39 -16.99
N GLN A 110 -6.29 -2.51 -16.02
CA GLN A 110 -6.75 -1.14 -16.24
C GLN A 110 -5.56 -0.20 -16.40
N GLN A 111 -5.78 1.00 -16.93
CA GLN A 111 -4.72 1.96 -17.23
C GLN A 111 -5.02 3.34 -16.63
N ASP A 112 -4.11 3.84 -15.81
CA ASP A 112 -4.04 5.22 -15.38
C ASP A 112 -2.95 5.95 -16.19
N LEU A 113 -3.21 7.22 -16.54
CA LEU A 113 -2.31 7.99 -17.40
C LEU A 113 -0.98 8.33 -16.73
N MET A 114 -0.93 8.37 -15.40
CA MET A 114 0.24 8.78 -14.62
C MET A 114 0.88 7.62 -13.86
N ARG A 115 0.08 6.74 -13.29
CA ARG A 115 0.49 5.66 -12.38
C ARG A 115 0.65 4.31 -13.07
N GLY A 116 0.26 4.20 -14.34
CA GLY A 116 0.38 2.97 -15.11
C GLY A 116 -0.78 2.01 -14.90
N ARG A 117 -0.51 0.70 -14.92
CA ARG A 117 -1.56 -0.30 -14.80
C ARG A 117 -2.06 -0.43 -13.36
N TYR A 118 -3.36 -0.61 -13.20
CA TYR A 118 -3.99 -0.84 -11.90
C TYR A 118 -5.06 -1.94 -11.99
N LEU A 119 -5.48 -2.41 -10.82
CA LEU A 119 -6.57 -3.36 -10.62
C LEU A 119 -7.62 -2.75 -9.69
N ASP A 120 -8.86 -3.19 -9.80
CA ASP A 120 -9.93 -2.87 -8.85
C ASP A 120 -9.79 -3.75 -7.60
N ASN A 121 -10.06 -3.18 -6.43
CA ASN A 121 -9.85 -3.88 -5.15
C ASN A 121 -10.69 -5.17 -5.02
N THR A 122 -11.78 -5.29 -5.78
CA THR A 122 -12.61 -6.50 -5.82
C THR A 122 -12.00 -7.64 -6.63
N GLU A 123 -11.11 -7.36 -7.60
CA GLU A 123 -10.58 -8.38 -8.52
C GLU A 123 -9.78 -9.47 -7.79
N PHE A 124 -9.01 -9.10 -6.75
CA PHE A 124 -8.29 -10.08 -5.95
C PHE A 124 -9.25 -10.99 -5.14
N ALA A 125 -10.27 -10.40 -4.52
CA ALA A 125 -11.27 -11.18 -3.78
C ALA A 125 -12.03 -12.14 -4.70
N GLN A 126 -12.40 -11.68 -5.91
CA GLN A 126 -13.02 -12.52 -6.93
C GLN A 126 -12.11 -13.66 -7.37
N LEU A 127 -10.81 -13.39 -7.61
CA LEU A 127 -9.82 -14.43 -7.94
C LEU A 127 -9.79 -15.52 -6.86
N VAL A 128 -9.69 -15.12 -5.58
CA VAL A 128 -9.65 -16.06 -4.45
C VAL A 128 -10.94 -16.89 -4.41
N ILE A 129 -12.09 -16.24 -4.34
CA ILE A 129 -13.39 -16.90 -4.15
C ILE A 129 -13.75 -17.82 -5.32
N GLN A 130 -13.49 -17.39 -6.56
CA GLN A 130 -13.97 -18.07 -7.74
C GLN A 130 -12.99 -19.10 -8.32
N ARG A 131 -11.69 -18.99 -8.01
CA ARG A 131 -10.66 -19.87 -8.64
C ARG A 131 -9.77 -20.62 -7.67
N TRP A 132 -9.46 -20.04 -6.51
CA TRP A 132 -8.54 -20.67 -5.55
C TRP A 132 -9.26 -21.38 -4.40
N TRP A 133 -10.41 -20.86 -3.98
CA TRP A 133 -11.20 -21.39 -2.86
C TRP A 133 -12.27 -22.41 -3.30
N VAL A 134 -12.50 -22.55 -4.60
CA VAL A 134 -13.45 -23.56 -5.12
C VAL A 134 -12.78 -24.92 -5.10
N LYS A 135 -13.34 -25.88 -4.36
CA LYS A 135 -12.98 -27.29 -4.50
C LYS A 135 -13.22 -27.69 -5.95
N ARG A 136 -12.15 -28.09 -6.64
CA ARG A 136 -12.25 -28.78 -7.93
C ARG A 136 -12.74 -30.19 -7.73
#